data_AF-F4AZG6-F1
#
_entry.id   AF-F4AZG6-F1
#
_cell.length_a   1.000
_cell.length_b   1.000
_cell.length_c   1.000
_cell.angle_alpha   90.00
_cell.angle_beta   90.00
_cell.angle_gamma   90.00
#
_symmetry.space_group_name_H-M   'P 1'
#
loop_
_entity.id
_entity.type
_entity.pdbx_description
1 polymer ?
#
loop_
_entity_poly.entity_id
_entity_poly.type
_entity_poly.pdbx_seq_one_letter_code
_entity_poly.pdbx_strand_id
1 'polypeptide(L)'
;MKLLTHIARFIVGALFIFSGFIKLNDPLGFSYKLQEYFSAEVLGLEFLSPYALLIAIILVVIEVLLGIALLVGYRKKITLWLLFAMIAFFTFLTFYSAYFNKVTDCGCFGDAIPLVPWESFAKDVILLVLILFLMFNQKYILPLFGKLINTSIVFVSFLACMFFGMHVLEHLPWLDFRAYKVGSNIAEGMKIPEGAPEATFEYQWKFNIDGKEEVITTEGGYPQVDGEFISYEVVQTTEGYEPPVHDFTIERGEENYTTEFLEKENLVVIVAYNLTNTEREGYYNIRTIAEDAIRKGYNVIGLSSSSQDVTDEFVQDFKLPFKFYFTDETVLKTIVRANPGIVSLHKGTILQKLHYNDAKDLRLQTLENSKPNLDFTLKYELDSIAILDQKYRRMMYLQDGEEKNAEAKKLGVAPEEFQNFIWKQQELLDSINLERIEYTIKTKGYPGKSMVGEPTNTAAWYVIQHNPDKIPTYIDTIKKAGKDGELPYRLVAMMEDRLLMSNGKPQIYGTQGATYPNMADFIWPIANPQDVNERRAAAGFPQTIEQYGKDLFGQDFEYKEITLDEALAAKQQMLKGNAASN
;
A
#
# COMPACT_ATOMS: atom_id res chain seq x y z
N MET A 1 -34.16 22.82 -44.51
CA MET A 1 -33.55 21.47 -44.50
C MET A 1 -32.03 21.50 -44.47
N LYS A 2 -31.34 22.08 -45.47
CA LYS A 2 -29.87 22.15 -45.50
C LYS A 2 -29.23 22.70 -44.22
N LEU A 3 -29.68 23.88 -43.74
CA LEU A 3 -29.16 24.50 -42.52
C LEU A 3 -29.32 23.58 -41.29
N LEU A 4 -30.53 23.04 -41.09
CA LEU A 4 -30.82 22.11 -39.98
C LEU A 4 -29.97 20.83 -40.04
N THR A 5 -29.70 20.29 -41.24
CA THR A 5 -28.78 19.15 -41.40
C THR A 5 -27.35 19.52 -41.00
N HIS A 6 -26.87 20.72 -41.31
CA HIS A 6 -25.53 21.16 -40.88
C HIS A 6 -25.44 21.40 -39.38
N ILE A 7 -26.48 21.95 -38.76
CA ILE A 7 -26.57 22.12 -37.30
C ILE A 7 -26.55 20.74 -36.62
N ALA A 8 -27.42 19.82 -37.04
CA ALA A 8 -27.45 18.46 -36.49
C ALA A 8 -26.12 17.71 -36.71
N ARG A 9 -25.50 17.85 -37.90
CA ARG A 9 -24.19 17.27 -38.21
C ARG A 9 -23.11 17.81 -37.28
N PHE A 10 -23.11 19.11 -37.02
CA PHE A 10 -22.16 19.73 -36.12
C PHE A 10 -22.36 19.26 -34.68
N ILE A 11 -23.59 19.29 -34.17
CA ILE A 11 -23.91 18.85 -32.80
C ILE A 11 -23.51 17.38 -32.59
N VAL A 12 -23.97 16.48 -33.46
CA VAL A 12 -23.65 15.05 -33.34
C VAL A 12 -22.15 14.82 -33.47
N GLY A 13 -21.51 15.42 -34.49
CA GLY A 13 -20.07 15.23 -34.70
C GLY A 13 -19.22 15.78 -33.55
N ALA A 14 -19.52 16.97 -33.04
CA ALA A 14 -18.82 17.58 -31.93
C ALA A 14 -19.01 16.81 -30.62
N LEU A 15 -20.24 16.34 -30.33
CA LEU A 15 -20.50 15.56 -29.13
C LEU A 15 -19.77 14.22 -29.12
N PHE A 16 -19.72 13.50 -30.24
CA PHE A 16 -18.96 12.24 -30.33
C PHE A 16 -17.45 12.47 -30.20
N ILE A 17 -16.92 13.56 -30.79
CA ILE A 17 -15.51 13.92 -30.60
C ILE A 17 -15.21 14.24 -29.14
N PHE A 18 -16.06 15.07 -28.51
CA PHE A 18 -15.87 15.47 -27.12
C PHE A 18 -15.96 14.27 -26.17
N SER A 19 -17.05 13.49 -26.27
CA SER A 19 -17.28 12.27 -25.49
C SER A 19 -16.14 11.26 -25.68
N GLY A 20 -15.77 10.97 -26.93
CA GLY A 20 -14.66 10.08 -27.24
C GLY A 20 -13.32 10.62 -26.71
N PHE A 21 -13.04 11.92 -26.84
CA PHE A 21 -11.79 12.49 -26.34
C PHE A 21 -11.66 12.40 -24.82
N ILE A 22 -12.75 12.66 -24.07
CA ILE A 22 -12.72 12.53 -22.61
C ILE A 22 -12.46 11.09 -22.18
N LYS A 23 -13.12 10.11 -22.81
CA LYS A 23 -12.83 8.69 -22.55
C LYS A 23 -11.43 8.29 -23.01
N LEU A 24 -10.88 8.92 -24.05
CA LEU A 24 -9.53 8.63 -24.53
C LEU A 24 -8.45 9.20 -23.61
N ASN A 25 -8.78 10.26 -22.88
CA ASN A 25 -7.93 10.81 -21.84
C ASN A 25 -7.83 9.87 -20.62
N ASP A 26 -8.86 9.08 -20.34
CA ASP A 26 -8.84 8.04 -19.29
C ASP A 26 -9.47 6.71 -19.77
N PRO A 27 -8.79 5.96 -20.66
CA PRO A 27 -9.30 4.71 -21.19
C PRO A 27 -9.33 3.61 -20.13
N LEU A 28 -8.48 3.71 -19.10
CA LEU A 28 -8.45 2.78 -17.98
C LEU A 28 -9.71 2.95 -17.11
N GLY A 29 -10.09 4.18 -16.77
CA GLY A 29 -11.35 4.47 -16.08
C GLY A 29 -12.57 3.96 -16.86
N PHE A 30 -12.61 4.21 -18.17
CA PHE A 30 -13.69 3.67 -19.02
C PHE A 30 -13.71 2.14 -19.06
N SER A 31 -12.55 1.48 -19.00
CA SER A 31 -12.47 0.01 -18.94
C SER A 31 -13.09 -0.57 -17.66
N TYR A 32 -12.97 0.13 -16.51
CA TYR A 32 -13.62 -0.30 -15.27
C TYR A 32 -15.14 -0.23 -15.38
N LYS A 33 -15.68 0.81 -16.04
CA LYS A 33 -17.11 0.89 -16.35
C LYS A 33 -17.57 -0.26 -17.25
N LEU A 34 -16.78 -0.64 -18.25
CA LEU A 34 -17.10 -1.83 -19.06
C LEU A 34 -17.10 -3.12 -18.21
N GLN A 35 -16.16 -3.27 -17.27
CA GLN A 35 -16.14 -4.42 -16.36
C GLN A 35 -17.38 -4.49 -15.46
N GLU A 36 -17.88 -3.35 -14.97
CA GLU A 36 -19.15 -3.27 -14.25
C GLU A 36 -20.31 -3.80 -15.12
N TYR A 37 -20.40 -3.36 -16.39
CA TYR A 37 -21.40 -3.88 -17.33
C TYR A 37 -21.24 -5.38 -17.64
N PHE A 38 -20.01 -5.90 -17.67
CA PHE A 38 -19.74 -7.31 -17.95
C PHE A 38 -19.99 -8.23 -16.75
N SER A 39 -20.15 -7.68 -15.55
CA SER A 39 -20.38 -8.45 -14.33
C SER A 39 -21.66 -9.31 -14.37
N ALA A 40 -21.70 -10.35 -13.53
CA ALA A 40 -22.84 -11.25 -13.33
C ALA A 40 -24.15 -10.50 -13.08
N GLU A 41 -24.05 -9.39 -12.36
CA GLU A 41 -25.19 -8.64 -11.85
C GLU A 41 -25.86 -7.75 -12.91
N VAL A 42 -25.18 -7.54 -14.05
CA VAL A 42 -25.63 -6.67 -15.15
C VAL A 42 -25.87 -7.47 -16.43
N LEU A 43 -24.83 -7.92 -17.13
CA LEU A 43 -24.98 -8.67 -18.40
C LEU A 43 -24.51 -10.14 -18.33
N GLY A 44 -23.76 -10.54 -17.30
CA GLY A 44 -23.21 -11.89 -17.19
C GLY A 44 -22.26 -12.24 -18.33
N LEU A 45 -21.35 -11.31 -18.67
CA LEU A 45 -20.38 -11.41 -19.75
C LEU A 45 -18.94 -11.34 -19.22
N GLU A 46 -18.65 -11.94 -18.07
CA GLU A 46 -17.40 -11.78 -17.34
C GLU A 46 -16.18 -12.26 -18.14
N PHE A 47 -16.40 -13.14 -19.13
CA PHE A 47 -15.36 -13.56 -20.07
C PHE A 47 -14.78 -12.40 -20.90
N LEU A 48 -15.48 -11.26 -20.99
CA LEU A 48 -15.01 -10.03 -21.65
C LEU A 48 -14.18 -9.14 -20.72
N SER A 49 -14.27 -9.31 -19.39
CA SER A 49 -13.57 -8.47 -18.41
C SER A 49 -12.04 -8.40 -18.61
N PRO A 50 -11.33 -9.49 -18.96
CA PRO A 50 -9.90 -9.43 -19.29
C PRO A 50 -9.58 -8.57 -20.53
N TYR A 51 -10.55 -8.40 -21.43
CA TYR A 51 -10.40 -7.64 -22.67
C TYR A 51 -10.95 -6.21 -22.56
N ALA A 52 -11.47 -5.81 -21.39
CA ALA A 52 -12.18 -4.55 -21.21
C ALA A 52 -11.35 -3.33 -21.61
N LEU A 53 -10.05 -3.30 -21.28
CA LEU A 53 -9.16 -2.21 -21.68
C LEU A 53 -8.98 -2.11 -23.20
N LEU A 54 -8.78 -3.25 -23.88
CA LEU A 54 -8.67 -3.30 -25.33
C LEU A 54 -9.97 -2.84 -26.00
N ILE A 55 -11.12 -3.29 -25.49
CA ILE A 55 -12.44 -2.90 -25.99
C ILE A 55 -12.67 -1.40 -25.77
N ALA A 56 -12.33 -0.87 -24.58
CA ALA A 56 -12.41 0.54 -24.25
C ALA A 56 -11.64 1.40 -25.27
N ILE A 57 -10.38 1.09 -25.52
CA ILE A 57 -9.54 1.83 -26.47
C ILE A 57 -10.16 1.79 -27.88
N ILE A 58 -10.54 0.61 -28.37
CA ILE A 58 -11.13 0.46 -29.71
C ILE A 58 -12.42 1.28 -29.85
N LEU A 59 -13.33 1.16 -28.88
CA LEU A 59 -14.62 1.84 -28.91
C LEU A 59 -14.44 3.35 -28.94
N VAL A 60 -13.57 3.86 -28.08
CA VAL A 60 -13.31 5.29 -27.92
C VAL A 60 -12.65 5.88 -29.17
N VAL A 61 -11.67 5.18 -29.75
CA VAL A 61 -11.04 5.59 -31.01
C VAL A 61 -12.08 5.64 -32.13
N ILE A 62 -12.95 4.62 -32.23
CA ILE A 62 -14.05 4.61 -33.21
C ILE A 62 -14.98 5.81 -32.98
N GLU A 63 -15.31 6.13 -31.74
CA GLU A 63 -16.18 7.25 -31.39
C GLU A 63 -15.65 8.59 -31.91
N VAL A 64 -14.38 8.90 -31.61
CA VAL A 64 -13.71 10.12 -32.10
C VAL A 64 -13.65 10.13 -33.63
N LEU A 65 -13.27 9.02 -34.25
CA LEU A 65 -13.14 8.92 -35.71
C LEU A 65 -14.49 9.08 -36.43
N LEU A 66 -15.57 8.54 -35.88
CA LEU A 66 -16.90 8.69 -36.46
C LEU A 66 -17.39 10.14 -36.34
N GLY A 67 -17.12 10.80 -35.23
CA GLY A 67 -17.40 12.23 -35.06
C GLY A 67 -16.65 13.08 -36.08
N ILE A 68 -15.34 12.88 -36.25
CA ILE A 68 -14.52 13.58 -37.25
C ILE A 68 -15.00 13.26 -38.67
N ALA A 69 -15.22 11.98 -38.98
CA ALA A 69 -15.69 11.54 -40.30
C ALA A 69 -17.04 12.18 -40.67
N LEU A 70 -17.96 12.32 -39.69
CA LEU A 70 -19.23 13.01 -39.89
C LEU A 70 -19.01 14.51 -40.16
N LEU A 71 -18.15 15.18 -39.39
CA LEU A 71 -17.86 16.60 -39.58
C LEU A 71 -17.21 16.90 -40.92
N VAL A 72 -16.27 16.08 -41.41
CA VAL A 72 -15.65 16.28 -42.74
C VAL A 72 -16.46 15.70 -43.90
N GLY A 73 -17.44 14.84 -43.61
CA GLY A 73 -18.32 14.21 -44.61
C GLY A 73 -17.64 13.04 -45.32
N TYR A 74 -16.70 12.38 -44.64
CA TYR A 74 -16.00 11.21 -45.15
C TYR A 74 -16.92 9.99 -45.13
N ARG A 75 -17.02 9.26 -46.26
CA ARG A 75 -17.80 8.01 -46.39
C ARG A 75 -19.16 8.01 -45.67
N LYS A 76 -19.92 9.11 -45.80
CA LYS A 76 -21.14 9.41 -45.03
C LYS A 76 -22.12 8.25 -44.79
N LYS A 77 -22.33 7.37 -45.78
CA LYS A 77 -23.25 6.22 -45.63
C LYS A 77 -22.77 5.28 -44.53
N ILE A 78 -21.48 4.91 -44.57
CA ILE A 78 -20.87 4.02 -43.58
C ILE A 78 -20.83 4.72 -42.23
N THR A 79 -20.39 5.98 -42.18
CA THR A 79 -20.31 6.76 -40.94
C THR A 79 -21.66 6.85 -40.24
N LEU A 80 -22.74 7.18 -40.96
CA LEU A 80 -24.08 7.28 -40.36
C LEU A 80 -24.60 5.93 -39.86
N TRP A 81 -24.36 4.84 -40.58
CA TRP A 81 -24.77 3.50 -40.13
C TRP A 81 -23.99 3.04 -38.89
N LEU A 82 -22.68 3.32 -38.82
CA LEU A 82 -21.88 3.01 -37.63
C LEU A 82 -22.26 3.87 -36.42
N LEU A 83 -22.50 5.17 -36.63
CA LEU A 83 -23.03 6.06 -35.59
C LEU A 83 -24.38 5.57 -35.07
N PHE A 84 -25.28 5.18 -35.99
CA PHE A 84 -26.59 4.62 -35.63
C PHE A 84 -26.46 3.32 -34.82
N ALA A 85 -25.64 2.38 -35.27
CA ALA A 85 -25.43 1.13 -34.55
C ALA A 85 -24.87 1.37 -33.14
N MET A 86 -23.88 2.26 -33.02
CA MET A 86 -23.24 2.57 -31.74
C MET A 86 -24.20 3.29 -30.78
N ILE A 87 -24.92 4.31 -31.25
CA ILE A 87 -25.88 5.02 -30.39
C ILE A 87 -27.06 4.13 -30.02
N ALA A 88 -27.55 3.26 -30.91
CA ALA A 88 -28.63 2.32 -30.60
C ALA A 88 -28.19 1.33 -29.52
N PHE A 89 -26.94 0.84 -29.59
CA PHE A 89 -26.35 -0.02 -28.57
C PHE A 89 -26.23 0.70 -27.22
N PHE A 90 -25.68 1.92 -27.19
CA PHE A 90 -25.59 2.68 -25.93
C PHE A 90 -26.95 3.09 -25.39
N THR A 91 -27.93 3.42 -26.23
CA THR A 91 -29.31 3.70 -25.82
C THR A 91 -29.91 2.49 -25.10
N PHE A 92 -29.60 1.27 -25.56
CA PHE A 92 -30.03 0.04 -24.88
C PHE A 92 -29.33 -0.13 -23.52
N LEU A 93 -28.01 0.07 -23.44
CA LEU A 93 -27.27 -0.03 -22.18
C LEU A 93 -27.70 1.02 -21.16
N THR A 94 -27.89 2.27 -21.58
CA THR A 94 -28.32 3.37 -20.69
C THR A 94 -29.75 3.16 -20.23
N PHE A 95 -30.64 2.64 -21.09
CA PHE A 95 -31.97 2.23 -20.68
C PHE A 95 -31.94 1.09 -19.65
N TYR A 96 -31.13 0.06 -19.89
CA TYR A 96 -31.01 -1.09 -18.99
C TYR A 96 -30.55 -0.63 -17.59
N SER A 97 -29.49 0.17 -17.53
CA SER A 97 -28.97 0.72 -16.27
C SER A 97 -30.01 1.60 -15.57
N ALA A 98 -30.72 2.47 -16.30
CA ALA A 98 -31.76 3.34 -15.73
C ALA A 98 -33.00 2.59 -15.22
N TYR A 99 -33.41 1.52 -15.91
CA TYR A 99 -34.59 0.75 -15.55
C TYR A 99 -34.34 -0.23 -14.40
N PHE A 100 -33.18 -0.90 -14.39
CA PHE A 100 -32.84 -1.91 -13.37
C PHE A 100 -32.00 -1.35 -12.21
N ASN A 101 -31.65 -0.06 -12.25
CA ASN A 101 -30.82 0.65 -11.26
C ASN A 101 -29.49 -0.07 -10.96
N LYS A 102 -28.82 -0.53 -12.02
CA LYS A 102 -27.65 -1.43 -11.93
C LYS A 102 -26.30 -0.74 -11.98
N VAL A 103 -26.21 0.37 -12.73
CA VAL A 103 -24.98 1.13 -12.91
C VAL A 103 -25.33 2.59 -12.74
N THR A 104 -24.68 3.28 -11.80
CA THR A 104 -25.01 4.66 -11.42
C THR A 104 -24.39 5.70 -12.37
N ASP A 105 -23.32 5.35 -13.08
CA ASP A 105 -22.68 6.18 -14.10
C ASP A 105 -22.43 5.38 -15.39
N CYS A 106 -23.09 5.79 -16.48
CA CYS A 106 -22.98 5.16 -17.79
C CYS A 106 -21.64 5.44 -18.52
N GLY A 107 -20.76 6.27 -17.94
CA GLY A 107 -19.41 6.53 -18.44
C GLY A 107 -19.34 7.32 -19.75
N CYS A 108 -20.45 7.93 -20.18
CA CYS A 108 -20.56 8.59 -21.48
C CYS A 108 -19.59 9.76 -21.65
N PHE A 109 -19.41 10.59 -20.62
CA PHE A 109 -18.44 11.69 -20.61
C PHE A 109 -17.32 11.45 -19.59
N GLY A 110 -17.13 10.20 -19.14
CA GLY A 110 -16.24 9.86 -18.03
C GLY A 110 -16.47 10.75 -16.81
N ASP A 111 -15.40 10.95 -16.03
CA ASP A 111 -15.43 11.76 -14.80
C ASP A 111 -15.62 13.27 -15.06
N ALA A 112 -15.62 13.74 -16.32
CA ALA A 112 -15.74 15.17 -16.62
C ALA A 112 -17.17 15.70 -16.43
N ILE A 113 -18.17 14.87 -16.77
CA ILE A 113 -19.59 15.18 -16.61
C ILE A 113 -20.30 13.88 -16.21
N PRO A 114 -20.31 13.52 -14.91
CA PRO A 114 -21.07 12.37 -14.45
C PRO A 114 -22.56 12.65 -14.69
N LEU A 115 -23.23 11.69 -15.34
CA LEU A 115 -24.64 11.78 -15.68
C LEU A 115 -25.38 10.64 -15.03
N VAL A 116 -26.48 10.95 -14.33
CA VAL A 116 -27.34 9.90 -13.78
C VAL A 116 -27.97 9.08 -14.92
N PRO A 117 -28.40 7.83 -14.67
CA PRO A 117 -28.79 6.91 -15.74
C PRO A 117 -29.89 7.47 -16.67
N TRP A 118 -30.88 8.15 -16.12
CA TRP A 118 -31.97 8.75 -16.90
C TRP A 118 -31.53 9.93 -17.78
N GLU A 119 -30.56 10.73 -17.33
CA GLU A 119 -29.97 11.81 -18.14
C GLU A 119 -29.15 11.23 -19.30
N SER A 120 -28.36 10.19 -19.02
CA SER A 120 -27.59 9.46 -20.03
C SER A 120 -28.51 8.86 -21.10
N PHE A 121 -29.60 8.21 -20.70
CA PHE A 121 -30.60 7.65 -21.61
C PHE A 121 -31.28 8.73 -22.47
N ALA A 122 -31.74 9.82 -21.85
CA ALA A 122 -32.39 10.92 -22.57
C ALA A 122 -31.45 11.53 -23.64
N LYS A 123 -30.18 11.75 -23.29
CA LYS A 123 -29.15 12.23 -24.20
C LYS A 123 -28.95 11.26 -25.38
N ASP A 124 -28.88 9.96 -25.14
CA ASP A 124 -28.74 8.95 -26.20
C ASP A 124 -29.96 8.91 -27.13
N VAL A 125 -31.18 9.03 -26.60
CA VAL A 125 -32.42 9.12 -27.41
C VAL A 125 -32.41 10.38 -28.29
N ILE A 126 -32.00 11.54 -27.75
CA ILE A 126 -31.87 12.78 -28.54
C ILE A 126 -30.86 12.59 -29.68
N LEU A 127 -29.69 11.99 -29.38
CA LEU A 127 -28.67 11.70 -30.39
C LEU A 127 -29.18 10.71 -31.44
N LEU A 128 -29.92 9.67 -31.04
CA LEU A 128 -30.53 8.71 -31.94
C LEU A 128 -31.50 9.39 -32.91
N VAL A 129 -32.36 10.29 -32.42
CA VAL A 129 -33.30 11.08 -33.27
C VAL A 129 -32.52 11.98 -34.24
N LEU A 130 -31.47 12.66 -33.78
CA LEU A 130 -30.64 13.49 -34.64
C LEU A 130 -29.91 12.66 -35.72
N ILE A 131 -29.41 11.48 -35.38
CA ILE A 131 -28.75 10.57 -36.32
C ILE A 131 -29.74 10.05 -37.36
N LEU A 132 -30.95 9.64 -36.95
CA LEU A 132 -32.02 9.27 -37.88
C LEU A 132 -32.36 10.42 -38.84
N PHE A 133 -32.49 11.65 -38.31
CA PHE A 133 -32.69 12.84 -39.13
C PHE A 133 -31.56 13.05 -40.16
N LEU A 134 -30.30 12.84 -39.76
CA LEU A 134 -29.14 12.89 -40.66
C LEU A 134 -29.16 11.78 -41.71
N MET A 135 -29.62 10.57 -41.38
CA MET A 135 -29.76 9.45 -42.33
C MET A 135 -30.79 9.77 -43.43
N PHE A 136 -31.95 10.33 -43.07
CA PHE A 136 -32.94 10.78 -44.05
C PHE A 136 -32.45 11.97 -44.88
N ASN A 137 -31.65 12.86 -44.29
CA ASN A 137 -31.15 14.07 -44.94
C ASN A 137 -29.70 13.96 -45.45
N GLN A 138 -29.18 12.74 -45.60
CA GLN A 138 -27.77 12.48 -45.96
C GLN A 138 -27.34 13.09 -47.31
N LYS A 139 -28.28 13.48 -48.16
CA LYS A 139 -28.03 14.22 -49.41
C LYS A 139 -27.37 15.58 -49.18
N TYR A 140 -27.62 16.23 -48.03
CA TYR A 140 -27.03 17.52 -47.68
C TYR A 140 -25.67 17.39 -46.97
N ILE A 141 -25.25 16.17 -46.61
CA ILE A 141 -23.92 15.90 -46.06
C ILE A 141 -22.94 15.77 -47.23
N LEU A 142 -22.32 16.89 -47.60
CA LEU A 142 -21.28 16.95 -48.60
C LEU A 142 -19.89 16.90 -47.94
N PRO A 143 -18.90 16.28 -48.61
CA PRO A 143 -17.51 16.32 -48.15
C PRO A 143 -17.01 17.77 -48.14
N LEU A 144 -16.31 18.16 -47.07
CA LEU A 144 -15.76 19.52 -46.94
C LEU A 144 -14.54 19.72 -47.85
N PHE A 145 -13.70 18.69 -47.97
CA PHE A 145 -12.49 18.71 -48.80
C PHE A 145 -12.51 17.59 -49.85
N GLY A 146 -11.47 17.55 -50.69
CA GLY A 146 -11.23 16.47 -51.64
C GLY A 146 -11.03 15.11 -50.96
N LYS A 147 -11.22 14.03 -51.73
CA LYS A 147 -11.16 12.63 -51.22
C LYS A 147 -9.85 12.34 -50.47
N LEU A 148 -8.71 12.77 -51.02
CA LEU A 148 -7.40 12.55 -50.42
C LEU A 148 -7.31 13.23 -49.05
N ILE A 149 -7.63 14.53 -49.00
CA ILE A 149 -7.58 15.33 -47.76
C ILE A 149 -8.49 14.73 -46.68
N ASN A 150 -9.74 14.39 -46.98
CA ASN A 150 -10.63 13.78 -45.99
C ASN A 150 -10.10 12.43 -45.49
N THR A 151 -9.50 11.63 -46.37
CA THR A 151 -8.90 10.34 -45.99
C THR A 151 -7.70 10.57 -45.06
N SER A 152 -6.84 11.53 -45.41
CA SER A 152 -5.69 11.92 -44.60
C SER A 152 -6.10 12.46 -43.24
N ILE A 153 -7.14 13.30 -43.14
CA ILE A 153 -7.64 13.81 -41.85
C ILE A 153 -8.06 12.66 -40.94
N VAL A 154 -8.88 11.73 -41.43
CA VAL A 154 -9.33 10.58 -40.63
C VAL A 154 -8.17 9.66 -40.24
N PHE A 155 -7.23 9.41 -41.16
CA PHE A 155 -6.07 8.57 -40.88
C PHE A 155 -5.11 9.19 -39.86
N VAL A 156 -4.80 10.49 -40.00
CA VAL A 156 -3.96 11.23 -39.04
C VAL A 156 -4.65 11.29 -37.67
N SER A 157 -5.97 11.49 -37.65
CA SER A 157 -6.74 11.45 -36.40
C SER A 157 -6.67 10.09 -35.72
N PHE A 158 -6.68 9.00 -36.48
CA PHE A 158 -6.48 7.65 -35.95
C PHE A 158 -5.10 7.50 -35.31
N LEU A 159 -4.03 7.89 -36.02
CA LEU A 159 -2.67 7.85 -35.48
C LEU A 159 -2.53 8.73 -34.22
N ALA A 160 -3.14 9.91 -34.22
CA ALA A 160 -3.15 10.81 -33.06
C ALA A 160 -3.89 10.19 -31.87
N CYS A 161 -5.03 9.54 -32.09
CA CYS A 161 -5.75 8.85 -31.03
C CYS A 161 -4.97 7.66 -30.47
N MET A 162 -4.31 6.87 -31.33
CA MET A 162 -3.47 5.76 -30.89
C MET A 162 -2.27 6.26 -30.08
N PHE A 163 -1.57 7.28 -30.57
CA PHE A 163 -0.44 7.89 -29.86
C PHE A 163 -0.88 8.45 -28.50
N PHE A 164 -1.96 9.24 -28.48
CA PHE A 164 -2.47 9.84 -27.24
C PHE A 164 -2.95 8.78 -26.24
N GLY A 165 -3.67 7.75 -26.71
CA GLY A 165 -4.13 6.64 -25.89
C GLY A 165 -2.98 5.85 -25.25
N MET A 166 -1.91 5.55 -26.01
CA MET A 166 -0.71 4.93 -25.45
C MET A 166 -0.02 5.85 -24.45
N HIS A 167 0.11 7.14 -24.78
CA HIS A 167 0.76 8.11 -23.91
C HIS A 167 0.08 8.22 -22.54
N VAL A 168 -1.26 8.34 -22.48
CA VAL A 168 -1.97 8.45 -21.18
C VAL A 168 -1.92 7.18 -20.35
N LEU A 169 -1.75 6.01 -20.99
CA LEU A 169 -1.55 4.73 -20.30
C LEU A 169 -0.13 4.62 -19.72
N GLU A 170 0.85 5.31 -20.30
CA GLU A 170 2.25 5.29 -19.85
C GLU A 170 2.65 6.52 -19.00
N HIS A 171 1.85 7.59 -18.96
CA HIS A 171 2.20 8.90 -18.36
C HIS A 171 1.07 9.62 -17.59
N LEU A 172 0.03 8.88 -17.17
CA LEU A 172 -1.23 9.40 -16.60
C LEU A 172 -2.12 10.18 -17.61
N PRO A 173 -3.44 10.26 -17.33
CA PRO A 173 -4.34 11.18 -18.02
C PRO A 173 -3.83 12.62 -17.99
N TRP A 174 -3.95 13.32 -19.12
CA TRP A 174 -3.55 14.72 -19.22
C TRP A 174 -4.47 15.62 -18.38
N LEU A 175 -5.77 15.35 -18.40
CA LEU A 175 -6.77 16.02 -17.59
C LEU A 175 -7.26 15.09 -16.49
N ASP A 176 -7.35 15.61 -15.27
CA ASP A 176 -7.85 14.85 -14.13
C ASP A 176 -9.10 15.52 -13.55
N PHE A 177 -10.23 14.83 -13.69
CA PHE A 177 -11.54 15.29 -13.23
C PHE A 177 -11.96 14.67 -11.89
N ARG A 178 -11.16 13.75 -11.36
CA ARG A 178 -11.48 12.98 -10.14
C ARG A 178 -11.31 13.83 -8.88
N ALA A 179 -11.92 13.37 -7.79
CA ALA A 179 -11.81 14.02 -6.48
C ALA A 179 -10.35 14.21 -6.02
N TYR A 180 -9.46 13.28 -6.42
CA TYR A 180 -8.03 13.27 -6.08
C TYR A 180 -7.13 14.02 -7.08
N LYS A 181 -7.65 14.97 -7.87
CA LYS A 181 -6.78 15.79 -8.74
C LYS A 181 -5.76 16.58 -7.94
N VAL A 182 -4.66 16.98 -8.59
CA VAL A 182 -3.63 17.84 -7.97
C VAL A 182 -4.28 19.14 -7.47
N GLY A 183 -3.96 19.52 -6.23
CA GLY A 183 -4.55 20.66 -5.52
C GLY A 183 -5.73 20.31 -4.60
N SER A 184 -6.34 19.13 -4.74
CA SER A 184 -7.37 18.66 -3.81
C SER A 184 -6.77 18.25 -2.46
N ASN A 185 -7.55 18.37 -1.39
CA ASN A 185 -7.21 17.86 -0.06
C ASN A 185 -8.11 16.66 0.28
N ILE A 186 -7.50 15.53 0.60
CA ILE A 186 -8.20 14.27 0.89
C ILE A 186 -9.05 14.39 2.15
N ALA A 187 -8.49 14.92 3.25
CA ALA A 187 -9.19 15.04 4.52
C ALA A 187 -10.36 16.04 4.44
N GLU A 188 -10.19 17.17 3.76
CA GLU A 188 -11.29 18.10 3.50
C GLU A 188 -12.34 17.50 2.57
N GLY A 189 -11.92 16.70 1.59
CA GLY A 189 -12.83 15.99 0.67
C GLY A 189 -13.70 14.94 1.34
N MET A 190 -13.32 14.47 2.54
CA MET A 190 -14.09 13.52 3.36
C MET A 190 -15.14 14.19 4.24
N LYS A 191 -15.08 15.51 4.41
CA LYS A 191 -16.00 16.21 5.31
C LYS A 191 -17.38 16.35 4.68
N ILE A 192 -18.40 16.06 5.47
CA ILE A 192 -19.79 16.40 5.17
C ILE A 192 -20.01 17.85 5.64
N PRO A 193 -20.41 18.78 4.74
CA PRO A 193 -20.71 20.16 5.12
C PRO A 193 -21.85 20.24 6.15
N GLU A 194 -21.80 21.25 7.03
CA GLU A 194 -22.91 21.51 7.96
C GLU A 194 -24.19 21.83 7.18
N GLY A 195 -25.29 21.16 7.54
CA GLY A 195 -26.59 21.30 6.87
C GLY A 195 -26.71 20.58 5.53
N ALA A 196 -25.77 19.69 5.20
CA ALA A 196 -25.89 18.83 4.04
C ALA A 196 -27.13 17.91 4.15
N PRO A 197 -27.84 17.62 3.04
CA PRO A 197 -28.99 16.73 3.05
C PRO A 197 -28.66 15.37 3.68
N GLU A 198 -29.46 14.93 4.64
CA GLU A 198 -29.37 13.58 5.18
C GLU A 198 -30.20 12.61 4.34
N ALA A 199 -29.79 11.35 4.30
CA ALA A 199 -30.60 10.31 3.67
C ALA A 199 -31.88 10.12 4.48
N THR A 200 -33.04 10.15 3.81
CA THR A 200 -34.32 9.85 4.46
C THR A 200 -34.73 8.42 4.13
N PHE A 201 -35.29 7.73 5.13
CA PHE A 201 -35.74 6.35 5.02
C PHE A 201 -37.24 6.27 5.32
N GLU A 202 -37.97 5.58 4.47
CA GLU A 202 -39.34 5.15 4.71
C GLU A 202 -39.36 3.69 5.10
N TYR A 203 -40.08 3.36 6.15
CA TYR A 203 -40.29 2.00 6.62
C TYR A 203 -41.66 1.55 6.13
N GLN A 204 -41.67 0.64 5.17
CA GLN A 204 -42.87 0.08 4.58
C GLN A 204 -43.20 -1.23 5.29
N TRP A 205 -44.23 -1.22 6.12
CA TRP A 205 -44.67 -2.35 6.92
C TRP A 205 -45.87 -3.02 6.25
N LYS A 206 -45.75 -4.30 5.92
CA LYS A 206 -46.81 -5.08 5.29
C LYS A 206 -47.61 -5.83 6.36
N PHE A 207 -48.92 -5.61 6.40
CA PHE A 207 -49.86 -6.24 7.32
C PHE A 207 -50.96 -6.97 6.57
N ASN A 208 -51.50 -8.02 7.19
CA ASN A 208 -52.79 -8.60 6.84
C ASN A 208 -53.86 -7.97 7.75
N ILE A 209 -54.71 -7.12 7.17
CA ILE A 209 -55.84 -6.48 7.85
C ILE A 209 -57.11 -7.05 7.21
N ASP A 210 -57.93 -7.76 7.99
CA ASP A 210 -59.19 -8.38 7.54
C ASP A 210 -59.09 -9.25 6.27
N GLY A 211 -57.97 -9.96 6.09
CA GLY A 211 -57.74 -10.84 4.95
C GLY A 211 -57.19 -10.14 3.70
N LYS A 212 -56.81 -8.86 3.79
CA LYS A 212 -56.16 -8.09 2.73
C LYS A 212 -54.76 -7.66 3.15
N GLU A 213 -53.82 -7.76 2.22
CA GLU A 213 -52.47 -7.25 2.41
C GLU A 213 -52.44 -5.74 2.19
N GLU A 214 -52.04 -4.97 3.20
CA GLU A 214 -51.86 -3.52 3.14
C GLU A 214 -50.43 -3.13 3.56
N VAL A 215 -49.88 -2.10 2.91
CA VAL A 215 -48.55 -1.54 3.24
C VAL A 215 -48.73 -0.20 3.92
N ILE A 216 -48.12 -0.06 5.09
CA ILE A 216 -48.16 1.16 5.91
C ILE A 216 -46.76 1.75 5.94
N THR A 217 -46.64 3.00 5.53
CA THR A 217 -45.36 3.72 5.51
C THR A 217 -45.18 4.57 6.76
N THR A 218 -44.03 4.48 7.41
CA THR A 218 -43.63 5.35 8.52
C THR A 218 -42.23 5.93 8.31
N GLU A 219 -41.88 7.06 8.94
CA GLU A 219 -40.52 7.63 8.95
C GLU A 219 -39.61 6.94 9.99
N GLY A 220 -39.90 5.67 10.31
CA GLY A 220 -39.37 4.93 11.45
C GLY A 220 -40.48 4.50 12.40
N GLY A 221 -40.14 3.78 13.47
CA GLY A 221 -41.11 3.31 14.46
C GLY A 221 -42.15 2.30 13.92
N TYR A 222 -42.61 1.39 14.78
CA TYR A 222 -43.61 0.40 14.39
C TYR A 222 -45.02 1.05 14.33
N PRO A 223 -45.79 0.86 13.23
CA PRO A 223 -47.11 1.47 13.09
C PRO A 223 -48.12 0.82 14.06
N GLN A 224 -49.02 1.65 14.63
CA GLN A 224 -50.10 1.15 15.48
C GLN A 224 -51.32 0.76 14.62
N VAL A 225 -51.35 -0.49 14.18
CA VAL A 225 -52.47 -1.07 13.42
C VAL A 225 -52.91 -2.43 13.95
N ASP A 226 -54.22 -2.69 13.91
CA ASP A 226 -54.82 -3.98 14.23
C ASP A 226 -54.78 -4.89 13.00
N GLY A 227 -53.66 -5.62 12.83
CA GLY A 227 -53.45 -6.58 11.74
C GLY A 227 -52.29 -7.53 12.04
N GLU A 228 -52.22 -8.66 11.32
CA GLU A 228 -51.10 -9.59 11.44
C GLU A 228 -49.91 -9.09 10.61
N PHE A 229 -48.76 -8.91 11.24
CA PHE A 229 -47.53 -8.45 10.57
C PHE A 229 -46.99 -9.52 9.62
N ILE A 230 -46.68 -9.13 8.37
CA ILE A 230 -46.12 -10.02 7.34
C ILE A 230 -44.62 -9.77 7.17
N SER A 231 -44.22 -8.53 6.84
CA SER A 231 -42.84 -8.15 6.54
C SER A 231 -42.64 -6.65 6.67
N TYR A 232 -41.39 -6.17 6.77
CA TYR A 232 -41.08 -4.76 6.62
C TYR A 232 -39.93 -4.59 5.62
N GLU A 233 -39.94 -3.48 4.89
CA GLU A 233 -38.88 -3.08 3.98
C GLU A 233 -38.49 -1.64 4.30
N VAL A 234 -37.18 -1.38 4.37
CA VAL A 234 -36.67 -0.01 4.52
C VAL A 234 -36.33 0.49 3.14
N VAL A 235 -37.05 1.50 2.69
CA VAL A 235 -36.87 2.14 1.40
C VAL A 235 -36.20 3.48 1.62
N GLN A 236 -34.97 3.63 1.16
CA GLN A 236 -34.32 4.95 1.11
C GLN A 236 -35.07 5.83 0.10
N THR A 237 -35.60 6.96 0.55
CA THR A 237 -36.43 7.84 -0.28
C THR A 237 -35.67 9.02 -0.87
N THR A 238 -34.65 9.51 -0.17
CA THR A 238 -33.70 10.47 -0.72
C THR A 238 -32.27 10.05 -0.39
N GLU A 239 -31.37 10.18 -1.35
CA GLU A 239 -29.94 10.07 -1.11
C GLU A 239 -29.47 11.24 -0.23
N GLY A 240 -28.65 10.91 0.77
CA GLY A 240 -27.93 11.91 1.54
C GLY A 240 -26.76 12.49 0.75
N TYR A 241 -26.18 13.57 1.25
CA TYR A 241 -24.95 14.12 0.68
C TYR A 241 -23.81 13.12 0.83
N GLU A 242 -23.24 12.71 -0.30
CA GLU A 242 -22.04 11.89 -0.34
C GLU A 242 -20.80 12.80 -0.54
N PRO A 243 -19.80 12.72 0.35
CA PRO A 243 -18.58 13.51 0.19
C PRO A 243 -17.81 13.08 -1.06
N PRO A 244 -17.13 14.02 -1.76
CA PRO A 244 -16.34 13.70 -2.96
C PRO A 244 -15.25 12.65 -2.72
N VAL A 245 -14.78 12.53 -1.48
CA VAL A 245 -13.92 11.46 -1.01
C VAL A 245 -14.68 10.68 0.05
N HIS A 246 -15.08 9.46 -0.28
CA HIS A 246 -15.65 8.49 0.65
C HIS A 246 -14.76 7.24 0.69
N ASP A 247 -14.91 6.44 1.74
CA ASP A 247 -14.23 5.14 1.92
C ASP A 247 -12.69 5.15 1.91
N PHE A 248 -12.08 6.34 1.93
CA PHE A 248 -10.63 6.47 2.04
C PHE A 248 -10.18 6.15 3.46
N THR A 249 -9.54 4.99 3.62
CA THR A 249 -8.86 4.60 4.86
C THR A 249 -7.43 4.17 4.58
N ILE A 250 -6.56 4.34 5.58
CA ILE A 250 -5.20 3.82 5.59
C ILE A 250 -5.07 2.91 6.80
N GLU A 251 -5.07 1.60 6.56
CA GLU A 251 -5.16 0.60 7.63
C GLU A 251 -3.97 -0.36 7.60
N ARG A 252 -3.58 -0.89 8.75
CA ARG A 252 -2.62 -1.99 8.82
C ARG A 252 -2.86 -2.80 10.07
N GLY A 253 -3.06 -4.11 9.91
CA GLY A 253 -3.54 -4.94 11.01
C GLY A 253 -4.92 -4.47 11.45
N GLU A 254 -5.09 -4.25 12.75
CA GLU A 254 -6.34 -3.74 13.35
C GLU A 254 -6.32 -2.21 13.55
N GLU A 255 -5.24 -1.53 13.14
CA GLU A 255 -5.04 -0.11 13.38
C GLU A 255 -5.36 0.74 12.14
N ASN A 256 -6.03 1.87 12.38
CA ASN A 256 -6.35 2.88 11.36
C ASN A 256 -5.41 4.10 11.53
N TYR A 257 -4.64 4.38 10.48
CA TYR A 257 -3.63 5.44 10.42
C TYR A 257 -4.05 6.64 9.55
N THR A 258 -5.32 6.71 9.14
CA THR A 258 -5.80 7.69 8.15
C THR A 258 -5.49 9.11 8.60
N THR A 259 -5.90 9.50 9.80
CA THR A 259 -5.64 10.83 10.36
C THR A 259 -4.13 11.09 10.50
N GLU A 260 -3.37 10.12 11.02
CA GLU A 260 -1.93 10.28 11.22
C GLU A 260 -1.24 10.65 9.90
N PHE A 261 -1.48 9.89 8.82
CA PHE A 261 -0.83 10.13 7.54
C PHE A 261 -1.38 11.36 6.81
N LEU A 262 -2.67 11.65 6.91
CA LEU A 262 -3.25 12.85 6.30
C LEU A 262 -2.81 14.13 7.02
N GLU A 263 -2.38 14.08 8.28
CA GLU A 263 -1.80 15.23 8.99
C GLU A 263 -0.29 15.40 8.76
N LYS A 264 0.41 14.38 8.21
CA LYS A 264 1.84 14.47 7.95
C LYS A 264 2.17 15.51 6.88
N GLU A 265 3.21 16.28 7.16
CA GLU A 265 3.88 17.10 6.16
C GLU A 265 4.80 16.23 5.31
N ASN A 266 4.88 16.55 4.01
CA ASN A 266 5.85 15.96 3.08
C ASN A 266 5.82 14.42 3.08
N LEU A 267 4.66 13.88 2.70
CA LEU A 267 4.41 12.45 2.57
C LEU A 267 4.47 12.05 1.09
N VAL A 268 5.19 10.98 0.77
CA VAL A 268 5.13 10.32 -0.54
C VAL A 268 4.36 9.02 -0.36
N VAL A 269 3.35 8.82 -1.19
CA VAL A 269 2.48 7.66 -1.19
C VAL A 269 2.67 6.92 -2.50
N ILE A 270 3.09 5.66 -2.42
CA ILE A 270 3.16 4.74 -3.56
C ILE A 270 1.84 3.99 -3.62
N VAL A 271 1.05 4.21 -4.67
CA VAL A 271 -0.26 3.58 -4.83
C VAL A 271 -0.12 2.39 -5.78
N ALA A 272 -0.52 1.21 -5.34
CA ALA A 272 -0.59 0.02 -6.17
C ALA A 272 -1.90 -0.70 -5.88
N TYR A 273 -2.84 -0.70 -6.83
CA TYR A 273 -4.22 -1.16 -6.56
C TYR A 273 -4.23 -2.57 -5.99
N ASN A 274 -3.52 -3.47 -6.66
CA ASN A 274 -3.37 -4.87 -6.30
C ASN A 274 -1.98 -5.33 -6.74
N LEU A 275 -1.19 -5.88 -5.82
CA LEU A 275 0.20 -6.31 -6.07
C LEU A 275 0.29 -7.56 -6.94
N THR A 276 -0.80 -8.30 -7.12
CA THR A 276 -0.85 -9.45 -8.04
C THR A 276 -0.77 -8.98 -9.49
N ASN A 277 -1.35 -7.81 -9.80
CA ASN A 277 -1.50 -7.27 -11.15
C ASN A 277 -0.74 -5.94 -11.34
N THR A 278 0.27 -5.67 -10.50
CA THR A 278 1.08 -4.45 -10.56
C THR A 278 2.25 -4.61 -11.52
N GLU A 279 2.69 -3.51 -12.14
CA GLU A 279 3.83 -3.47 -13.06
C GLU A 279 5.14 -3.59 -12.28
N ARG A 280 5.60 -4.84 -12.12
CA ARG A 280 6.76 -5.20 -11.30
C ARG A 280 8.04 -4.45 -11.68
N GLU A 281 8.25 -4.19 -12.96
CA GLU A 281 9.41 -3.45 -13.45
C GLU A 281 9.46 -1.99 -12.97
N GLY A 282 8.30 -1.39 -12.70
CA GLY A 282 8.21 -0.03 -12.16
C GLY A 282 8.88 0.10 -10.79
N TYR A 283 8.95 -0.97 -10.01
CA TYR A 283 9.43 -0.91 -8.63
C TYR A 283 10.93 -0.66 -8.48
N TYR A 284 11.73 -0.88 -9.53
CA TYR A 284 13.14 -0.45 -9.52
C TYR A 284 13.27 1.08 -9.45
N ASN A 285 12.42 1.78 -10.21
CA ASN A 285 12.36 3.25 -10.18
C ASN A 285 11.74 3.72 -8.86
N ILE A 286 10.66 3.07 -8.40
CA ILE A 286 9.99 3.39 -7.13
C ILE A 286 10.95 3.26 -5.94
N ARG A 287 11.75 2.19 -5.87
CA ARG A 287 12.74 2.05 -4.81
C ARG A 287 13.70 3.23 -4.81
N THR A 288 14.26 3.55 -5.98
CA THR A 288 15.26 4.61 -6.13
C THR A 288 14.73 5.97 -5.68
N ILE A 289 13.51 6.33 -6.07
CA ILE A 289 12.91 7.63 -5.69
C ILE A 289 12.44 7.64 -4.24
N ALA A 290 12.01 6.49 -3.70
CA ALA A 290 11.63 6.38 -2.29
C ALA A 290 12.85 6.55 -1.39
N GLU A 291 13.99 5.94 -1.75
CA GLU A 291 15.26 6.15 -1.06
C GLU A 291 15.69 7.63 -1.08
N ASP A 292 15.60 8.31 -2.24
CA ASP A 292 15.91 9.74 -2.34
C ASP A 292 14.96 10.61 -1.50
N ALA A 293 13.67 10.30 -1.50
CA ALA A 293 12.67 10.97 -0.66
C ALA A 293 13.01 10.83 0.83
N ILE A 294 13.36 9.63 1.29
CA ILE A 294 13.76 9.38 2.68
C ILE A 294 15.07 10.11 3.03
N ARG A 295 16.07 10.10 2.14
CA ARG A 295 17.31 10.89 2.33
C ARG A 295 17.02 12.38 2.46
N LYS A 296 15.99 12.89 1.77
CA LYS A 296 15.55 14.28 1.85
C LYS A 296 14.62 14.58 3.03
N GLY A 297 14.25 13.58 3.83
CA GLY A 297 13.47 13.74 5.06
C GLY A 297 11.96 13.44 4.92
N TYR A 298 11.51 12.99 3.76
CA TYR A 298 10.09 12.64 3.53
C TYR A 298 9.73 11.34 4.24
N ASN A 299 8.47 11.24 4.64
CA ASN A 299 7.86 9.96 4.97
C ASN A 299 7.41 9.28 3.67
N VAL A 300 7.62 7.97 3.56
CA VAL A 300 7.19 7.20 2.39
C VAL A 300 6.37 6.00 2.87
N ILE A 301 5.18 5.82 2.27
CA ILE A 301 4.30 4.68 2.51
C ILE A 301 3.80 4.11 1.19
N GLY A 302 3.36 2.85 1.19
CA GLY A 302 2.60 2.26 0.11
C GLY A 302 1.12 2.12 0.49
N LEU A 303 0.20 2.22 -0.48
CA LEU A 303 -1.20 1.85 -0.34
C LEU A 303 -1.57 0.76 -1.34
N SER A 304 -2.28 -0.27 -0.90
CA SER A 304 -2.72 -1.40 -1.73
C SER A 304 -3.95 -2.09 -1.16
N SER A 305 -4.79 -2.70 -2.01
CA SER A 305 -5.89 -3.59 -1.57
C SER A 305 -5.43 -5.01 -1.26
N SER A 306 -4.12 -5.31 -1.45
CA SER A 306 -3.56 -6.64 -1.19
C SER A 306 -3.42 -6.91 0.31
N SER A 307 -3.49 -8.19 0.69
CA SER A 307 -3.32 -8.59 2.09
C SER A 307 -1.92 -8.25 2.61
N GLN A 308 -1.82 -8.08 3.93
CA GLN A 308 -0.56 -7.70 4.57
C GLN A 308 0.57 -8.70 4.25
N ASP A 309 0.32 -10.00 4.30
CA ASP A 309 1.31 -11.03 3.98
C ASP A 309 1.91 -10.85 2.58
N VAL A 310 1.03 -10.62 1.58
CA VAL A 310 1.46 -10.37 0.19
C VAL A 310 2.28 -9.10 0.10
N THR A 311 1.88 -8.05 0.80
CA THR A 311 2.61 -6.78 0.77
C THR A 311 3.96 -6.85 1.46
N ASP A 312 4.07 -7.56 2.59
CA ASP A 312 5.30 -7.68 3.37
C ASP A 312 6.31 -8.59 2.63
N GLU A 313 5.85 -9.64 1.95
CA GLU A 313 6.68 -10.43 1.02
C GLU A 313 7.18 -9.56 -0.16
N PHE A 314 6.28 -8.81 -0.80
CA PHE A 314 6.64 -7.95 -1.93
C PHE A 314 7.66 -6.86 -1.55
N VAL A 315 7.53 -6.26 -0.35
CA VAL A 315 8.49 -5.30 0.19
C VAL A 315 9.88 -5.93 0.33
N GLN A 316 9.97 -7.18 0.78
CA GLN A 316 11.23 -7.89 0.91
C GLN A 316 11.86 -8.20 -0.46
N ASP A 317 11.07 -8.73 -1.40
CA ASP A 317 11.52 -9.08 -2.75
C ASP A 317 12.13 -7.90 -3.50
N PHE A 318 11.44 -6.74 -3.45
CA PHE A 318 11.88 -5.54 -4.14
C PHE A 318 12.81 -4.65 -3.30
N LYS A 319 13.02 -5.00 -2.02
CA LYS A 319 13.78 -4.22 -1.03
C LYS A 319 13.24 -2.80 -0.90
N LEU A 320 11.93 -2.65 -0.76
CA LEU A 320 11.30 -1.34 -0.67
C LEU A 320 11.59 -0.70 0.70
N PRO A 321 11.98 0.58 0.77
CA PRO A 321 12.33 1.23 2.03
C PRO A 321 11.10 1.75 2.80
N PHE A 322 9.91 1.24 2.47
CA PHE A 322 8.63 1.61 3.04
C PHE A 322 7.76 0.37 3.15
N LYS A 323 6.64 0.50 3.85
CA LYS A 323 5.66 -0.58 3.98
C LYS A 323 4.33 -0.18 3.35
N PHE A 324 3.54 -1.17 2.96
CA PHE A 324 2.18 -0.94 2.50
C PHE A 324 1.18 -0.91 3.65
N TYR A 325 0.10 -0.19 3.40
CA TYR A 325 -1.12 -0.10 4.19
C TYR A 325 -2.30 -0.44 3.28
N PHE A 326 -3.34 -1.00 3.87
CA PHE A 326 -4.58 -1.33 3.19
C PHE A 326 -5.40 -0.07 2.89
N THR A 327 -5.92 -0.01 1.68
CA THR A 327 -6.94 0.92 1.20
C THR A 327 -7.76 0.19 0.13
N ASP A 328 -9.05 0.47 0.03
CA ASP A 328 -9.93 -0.16 -0.96
C ASP A 328 -9.43 0.00 -2.42
N GLU A 329 -9.63 -1.03 -3.24
CA GLU A 329 -9.13 -1.06 -4.61
C GLU A 329 -9.78 0.01 -5.50
N THR A 330 -11.08 0.28 -5.32
CA THR A 330 -11.82 1.28 -6.10
C THR A 330 -11.34 2.69 -5.77
N VAL A 331 -11.07 2.95 -4.50
CA VAL A 331 -10.45 4.19 -4.01
C VAL A 331 -9.06 4.36 -4.63
N LEU A 332 -8.21 3.34 -4.59
CA LEU A 332 -6.86 3.41 -5.14
C LEU A 332 -6.86 3.65 -6.67
N LYS A 333 -7.75 2.97 -7.40
CA LYS A 333 -7.97 3.21 -8.84
C LYS A 333 -8.32 4.67 -9.08
N THR A 334 -9.17 5.26 -8.23
CA THR A 334 -9.63 6.66 -8.34
C THR A 334 -8.52 7.67 -8.02
N ILE A 335 -7.61 7.37 -7.10
CA ILE A 335 -6.51 8.27 -6.72
C ILE A 335 -5.57 8.58 -7.90
N VAL A 336 -5.11 7.55 -8.61
CA VAL A 336 -4.10 7.67 -9.68
C VAL A 336 -4.34 6.58 -10.70
N ARG A 337 -4.16 6.85 -12.02
CA ARG A 337 -4.30 5.84 -13.10
C ARG A 337 -2.95 5.17 -13.42
N ALA A 338 -2.30 4.63 -12.40
CA ALA A 338 -1.02 3.93 -12.52
C ALA A 338 -0.92 2.84 -11.44
N ASN A 339 -0.30 1.71 -11.78
CA ASN A 339 -0.11 0.59 -10.85
C ASN A 339 1.32 0.00 -11.00
N PRO A 340 2.35 0.59 -10.37
CA PRO A 340 2.27 1.58 -9.30
C PRO A 340 2.19 3.04 -9.79
N GLY A 341 1.57 3.90 -8.99
CA GLY A 341 1.59 5.36 -9.12
C GLY A 341 2.25 6.02 -7.91
N ILE A 342 2.67 7.28 -8.07
CA ILE A 342 3.28 8.08 -7.00
C ILE A 342 2.39 9.27 -6.72
N VAL A 343 2.12 9.56 -5.46
CA VAL A 343 1.36 10.72 -4.99
C VAL A 343 2.17 11.44 -3.92
N SER A 344 2.45 12.72 -4.11
CA SER A 344 3.05 13.57 -3.08
C SER A 344 1.96 14.34 -2.35
N LEU A 345 1.96 14.27 -1.03
CA LEU A 345 0.99 14.88 -0.14
C LEU A 345 1.67 15.84 0.85
N HIS A 346 0.95 16.88 1.23
CA HIS A 346 1.28 17.74 2.37
C HIS A 346 0.01 18.07 3.15
N LYS A 347 -0.12 17.52 4.37
CA LYS A 347 -1.34 17.63 5.19
C LYS A 347 -2.61 17.26 4.42
N GLY A 348 -2.55 16.12 3.72
CA GLY A 348 -3.66 15.60 2.90
C GLY A 348 -3.85 16.30 1.56
N THR A 349 -3.17 17.42 1.29
CA THR A 349 -3.21 18.11 -0.01
C THR A 349 -2.31 17.43 -1.03
N ILE A 350 -2.86 17.10 -2.19
CA ILE A 350 -2.13 16.46 -3.30
C ILE A 350 -1.30 17.51 -4.04
N LEU A 351 0.03 17.40 -3.95
CA LEU A 351 0.97 18.33 -4.59
C LEU A 351 1.43 17.84 -5.97
N GLN A 352 1.51 16.52 -6.16
CA GLN A 352 1.96 15.93 -7.42
C GLN A 352 1.44 14.50 -7.53
N LYS A 353 1.17 14.06 -8.77
CA LYS A 353 0.91 12.67 -9.12
C LYS A 353 1.75 12.28 -10.32
N LEU A 354 2.28 11.06 -10.33
CA LEU A 354 3.14 10.55 -11.40
C LEU A 354 2.83 9.08 -11.69
N HIS A 355 2.98 8.71 -12.96
CA HIS A 355 3.13 7.32 -13.36
C HIS A 355 4.52 6.80 -12.94
N TYR A 356 4.70 5.48 -12.81
CA TYR A 356 6.01 4.93 -12.46
C TYR A 356 7.08 5.17 -13.54
N ASN A 357 6.67 5.38 -14.80
CA ASN A 357 7.57 5.79 -15.89
C ASN A 357 8.15 7.19 -15.65
N ASP A 358 7.38 8.06 -14.99
CA ASP A 358 7.74 9.45 -14.70
C ASP A 358 8.31 9.62 -13.29
N ALA A 359 8.66 8.52 -12.61
CA ALA A 359 9.12 8.55 -11.23
C ALA A 359 10.25 9.55 -10.97
N LYS A 360 11.15 9.72 -11.95
CA LYS A 360 12.29 10.65 -11.88
C LYS A 360 11.89 12.13 -11.85
N ASP A 361 10.67 12.45 -12.26
CA ASP A 361 10.13 13.80 -12.25
C ASP A 361 9.51 14.18 -10.89
N LEU A 362 9.62 13.29 -9.89
CA LEU A 362 9.17 13.57 -8.53
C LEU A 362 9.94 14.75 -7.95
N ARG A 363 9.20 15.81 -7.58
CA ARG A 363 9.78 17.05 -7.05
C ARG A 363 9.89 16.96 -5.55
N LEU A 364 11.13 16.83 -5.07
CA LEU A 364 11.46 16.73 -3.65
C LEU A 364 12.28 17.93 -3.20
N GLN A 365 11.95 18.49 -2.05
CA GLN A 365 12.72 19.53 -1.37
C GLN A 365 13.64 18.89 -0.32
N THR A 366 14.76 19.51 0.02
CA THR A 366 15.57 18.99 1.14
C THR A 366 15.02 19.55 2.44
N LEU A 367 14.53 18.69 3.32
CA LEU A 367 13.93 19.09 4.59
C LEU A 367 14.99 19.19 5.71
N GLU A 368 14.65 19.85 6.81
CA GLU A 368 15.55 20.03 7.96
C GLU A 368 15.96 18.70 8.62
N ASN A 369 15.06 17.71 8.61
CA ASN A 369 15.29 16.36 9.12
C ASN A 369 15.95 15.41 8.10
N SER A 370 16.51 15.94 7.00
CA SER A 370 17.15 15.15 5.95
C SER A 370 18.33 14.32 6.47
N LYS A 371 18.52 13.15 5.85
CA LYS A 371 19.55 12.15 6.17
C LYS A 371 20.36 11.84 4.90
N PRO A 372 21.18 12.78 4.40
CA PRO A 372 21.87 12.63 3.11
C PRO A 372 22.86 11.46 3.10
N ASN A 373 23.38 11.06 4.27
CA ASN A 373 24.37 10.00 4.42
C ASN A 373 23.76 8.61 4.61
N LEU A 374 22.43 8.45 4.48
CA LEU A 374 21.77 7.16 4.62
C LEU A 374 22.16 6.25 3.44
N ASP A 375 22.88 5.18 3.75
CA ASP A 375 23.40 4.17 2.83
C ASP A 375 22.44 2.99 2.79
N PHE A 376 21.47 3.05 1.88
CA PHE A 376 20.50 1.96 1.68
C PHE A 376 21.15 0.65 1.24
N THR A 377 22.25 0.70 0.49
CA THR A 377 22.95 -0.52 0.08
C THR A 377 23.50 -1.25 1.30
N LEU A 378 24.21 -0.52 2.17
CA LEU A 378 24.69 -1.07 3.43
C LEU A 378 23.54 -1.47 4.35
N LYS A 379 22.46 -0.68 4.41
CA LYS A 379 21.27 -1.02 5.19
C LYS A 379 20.73 -2.40 4.81
N TYR A 380 20.46 -2.65 3.53
CA TYR A 380 19.90 -3.93 3.08
C TYR A 380 20.84 -5.11 3.33
N GLU A 381 22.14 -4.88 3.21
CA GLU A 381 23.15 -5.87 3.56
C GLU A 381 23.11 -6.20 5.05
N LEU A 382 23.09 -5.19 5.93
CA LEU A 382 23.03 -5.38 7.38
C LEU A 382 21.70 -5.99 7.84
N ASP A 383 20.58 -5.66 7.19
CA ASP A 383 19.28 -6.29 7.44
C ASP A 383 19.34 -7.79 7.11
N SER A 384 20.02 -8.15 6.02
CA SER A 384 20.25 -9.56 5.65
C SER A 384 21.14 -10.27 6.67
N ILE A 385 22.21 -9.61 7.13
CA ILE A 385 23.10 -10.13 8.18
C ILE A 385 22.32 -10.35 9.48
N ALA A 386 21.46 -9.42 9.89
CA ALA A 386 20.67 -9.55 11.11
C ALA A 386 19.70 -10.74 11.06
N ILE A 387 19.07 -10.97 9.91
CA ILE A 387 18.20 -12.14 9.71
C ILE A 387 19.00 -13.44 9.79
N LEU A 388 20.16 -13.50 9.11
CA LEU A 388 21.01 -14.68 9.09
C LEU A 388 21.63 -14.98 10.46
N ASP A 389 22.07 -13.95 11.19
CA ASP A 389 22.64 -14.06 12.54
C ASP A 389 21.70 -14.77 13.52
N GLN A 390 20.39 -14.61 13.37
CA GLN A 390 19.38 -15.24 14.22
C GLN A 390 18.81 -16.56 13.67
N LYS A 391 19.14 -16.92 12.42
CA LYS A 391 18.50 -18.04 11.71
C LYS A 391 18.64 -19.36 12.45
N TYR A 392 19.88 -19.78 12.75
CA TYR A 392 20.16 -21.05 13.40
C TYR A 392 20.03 -20.96 14.93
N ARG A 393 20.30 -19.80 15.53
CA ARG A 393 20.09 -19.57 16.98
C ARG A 393 18.67 -19.89 17.44
N ARG A 394 17.64 -19.47 16.69
CA ARG A 394 16.25 -19.79 17.01
C ARG A 394 15.99 -21.30 17.04
N MET A 395 16.66 -22.05 16.18
CA MET A 395 16.55 -23.51 16.11
C MET A 395 17.31 -24.23 17.22
N MET A 396 18.32 -23.60 17.85
CA MET A 396 19.08 -24.19 18.95
C MET A 396 18.21 -24.46 20.18
N TYR A 397 17.20 -23.63 20.41
CA TYR A 397 16.27 -23.74 21.54
C TYR A 397 15.17 -24.77 21.35
N LEU A 398 15.10 -25.44 20.19
CA LEU A 398 14.13 -26.50 19.95
C LEU A 398 14.40 -27.70 20.86
N GLN A 399 13.38 -28.07 21.63
CA GLN A 399 13.38 -29.24 22.48
C GLN A 399 13.27 -30.52 21.64
N ASP A 400 13.67 -31.65 22.21
CA ASP A 400 13.47 -32.95 21.57
C ASP A 400 11.97 -33.22 21.37
N GLY A 401 11.57 -33.52 20.14
CA GLY A 401 10.16 -33.71 19.79
C GLY A 401 9.86 -33.56 18.30
N GLU A 402 8.57 -33.52 17.96
CA GLU A 402 8.09 -33.46 16.58
C GLU A 402 8.58 -32.21 15.82
N GLU A 403 8.63 -31.06 16.48
CA GLU A 403 9.05 -29.79 15.87
C GLU A 403 10.53 -29.83 15.43
N LYS A 404 11.43 -30.26 16.32
CA LYS A 404 12.85 -30.48 16.00
C LYS A 404 13.02 -31.50 14.87
N ASN A 405 12.25 -32.59 14.89
CA ASN A 405 12.30 -33.63 13.85
C ASN A 405 11.82 -33.11 12.49
N ALA A 406 10.80 -32.24 12.47
CA ALA A 406 10.30 -31.62 11.26
C ALA A 406 11.33 -30.66 10.64
N GLU A 407 11.97 -29.81 11.46
CA GLU A 407 13.04 -28.91 11.01
C GLU A 407 14.28 -29.69 10.54
N ALA A 408 14.68 -30.74 11.26
CA ALA A 408 15.76 -31.64 10.84
C ALA A 408 15.50 -32.24 9.46
N LYS A 409 14.26 -32.71 9.22
CA LYS A 409 13.84 -33.24 7.93
C LYS A 409 13.88 -32.18 6.83
N LYS A 410 13.44 -30.94 7.08
CA LYS A 410 13.51 -29.83 6.10
C LYS A 410 14.96 -29.52 5.70
N LEU A 411 15.89 -29.62 6.65
CA LEU A 411 17.31 -29.39 6.43
C LEU A 411 18.05 -30.62 5.86
N GLY A 412 17.37 -31.78 5.77
CA GLY A 412 17.96 -33.02 5.28
C GLY A 412 18.99 -33.64 6.22
N VAL A 413 18.85 -33.41 7.55
CA VAL A 413 19.75 -33.93 8.58
C VAL A 413 19.03 -34.92 9.51
N ALA A 414 19.76 -35.89 10.05
CA ALA A 414 19.21 -36.81 11.03
C ALA A 414 18.89 -36.08 12.35
N PRO A 415 17.78 -36.39 13.06
CA PRO A 415 17.40 -35.71 14.31
C PRO A 415 18.48 -35.68 15.39
N GLU A 416 19.27 -36.75 15.50
CA GLU A 416 20.40 -36.90 16.42
C GLU A 416 21.58 -35.98 16.07
N GLU A 417 21.75 -35.63 14.80
CA GLU A 417 22.82 -34.74 14.33
C GLU A 417 22.38 -33.27 14.28
N PHE A 418 21.07 -33.02 14.40
CA PHE A 418 20.47 -31.69 14.24
C PHE A 418 21.19 -30.63 15.07
N GLN A 419 21.36 -30.86 16.38
CA GLN A 419 21.96 -29.86 17.27
C GLN A 419 23.40 -29.54 16.85
N ASN A 420 24.23 -30.57 16.60
CA ASN A 420 25.60 -30.38 16.14
C ASN A 420 25.67 -29.66 14.77
N PHE A 421 24.75 -29.98 13.87
CA PHE A 421 24.66 -29.31 12.57
C PHE A 421 24.33 -27.83 12.72
N ILE A 422 23.28 -27.49 13.48
CA ILE A 422 22.84 -26.11 13.72
C ILE A 422 23.96 -25.28 14.38
N TRP A 423 24.68 -25.85 15.35
CA TRP A 423 25.84 -25.21 15.97
C TRP A 423 26.94 -24.89 14.95
N LYS A 424 27.36 -25.87 14.14
CA LYS A 424 28.38 -25.63 13.09
C LYS A 424 27.94 -24.59 12.06
N GLN A 425 26.66 -24.61 11.67
CA GLN A 425 26.14 -23.61 10.73
C GLN A 425 26.14 -22.21 11.35
N GLN A 426 25.78 -22.08 12.63
CA GLN A 426 25.84 -20.79 13.32
C GLN A 426 27.27 -20.29 13.48
N GLU A 427 28.22 -21.14 13.87
CA GLU A 427 29.64 -20.75 13.97
C GLU A 427 30.20 -20.25 12.64
N LEU A 428 29.83 -20.92 11.54
CA LEU A 428 30.20 -20.48 10.20
C LEU A 428 29.60 -19.10 9.87
N LEU A 429 28.30 -18.89 10.15
CA LEU A 429 27.65 -17.60 9.94
C LEU A 429 28.26 -16.50 10.82
N ASP A 430 28.53 -16.78 12.09
CA ASP A 430 29.12 -15.84 13.04
C ASP A 430 30.48 -15.34 12.52
N SER A 431 31.31 -16.25 11.99
CA SER A 431 32.62 -15.92 11.40
C SER A 431 32.51 -15.04 10.16
N ILE A 432 31.64 -15.41 9.21
CA ILE A 432 31.44 -14.66 7.96
C ILE A 432 30.85 -13.27 8.25
N ASN A 433 29.82 -13.22 9.10
CA ASN A 433 29.19 -11.96 9.50
C ASN A 433 30.19 -11.06 10.21
N LEU A 434 31.00 -11.61 11.12
CA LEU A 434 32.02 -10.86 11.84
C LEU A 434 33.02 -10.23 10.86
N GLU A 435 33.59 -11.00 9.93
CA GLU A 435 34.54 -10.46 8.94
C GLU A 435 33.94 -9.26 8.19
N ARG A 436 32.66 -9.36 7.80
CA ARG A 436 31.97 -8.28 7.10
C ARG A 436 31.72 -7.05 7.99
N ILE A 437 31.35 -7.25 9.26
CA ILE A 437 31.17 -6.17 10.23
C ILE A 437 32.51 -5.50 10.55
N GLU A 438 33.59 -6.27 10.74
CA GLU A 438 34.93 -5.74 10.99
C GLU A 438 35.41 -4.89 9.80
N TYR A 439 35.19 -5.34 8.56
CA TYR A 439 35.46 -4.55 7.36
C TYR A 439 34.66 -3.24 7.32
N THR A 440 33.36 -3.31 7.65
CA THR A 440 32.48 -2.13 7.67
C THR A 440 32.96 -1.12 8.71
N ILE A 441 33.24 -1.56 9.94
CA ILE A 441 33.74 -0.69 11.01
C ILE A 441 35.09 -0.08 10.64
N LYS A 442 35.99 -0.86 10.03
CA LYS A 442 37.31 -0.37 9.62
C LYS A 442 37.25 0.69 8.52
N THR A 443 36.29 0.57 7.61
CA THR A 443 36.20 1.45 6.41
C THR A 443 35.25 2.63 6.59
N LYS A 444 34.19 2.47 7.38
CA LYS A 444 33.10 3.45 7.54
C LYS A 444 32.84 3.87 8.99
N GLY A 445 33.47 3.21 9.98
CA GLY A 445 33.09 3.36 11.38
C GLY A 445 31.85 2.52 11.74
N TYR A 446 31.35 2.67 12.98
CA TYR A 446 30.15 1.94 13.40
C TYR A 446 28.95 2.28 12.50
N PRO A 447 28.25 1.30 11.90
CA PRO A 447 27.10 1.56 11.04
C PRO A 447 25.88 1.94 11.88
N GLY A 448 25.87 3.18 12.35
CA GLY A 448 24.88 3.75 13.25
C GLY A 448 23.56 4.15 12.59
N LYS A 449 22.63 4.63 13.42
CA LYS A 449 21.32 5.19 13.03
C LYS A 449 21.41 6.18 11.87
N SER A 450 22.39 7.08 11.86
CA SER A 450 22.54 8.08 10.79
C SER A 450 22.97 7.49 9.45
N MET A 451 23.66 6.35 9.46
CA MET A 451 24.18 5.67 8.28
C MET A 451 23.21 4.65 7.70
N VAL A 452 22.51 3.88 8.55
CA VAL A 452 21.68 2.75 8.10
C VAL A 452 20.25 2.75 8.66
N GLY A 453 19.91 3.72 9.51
CA GLY A 453 18.59 3.82 10.13
C GLY A 453 18.34 2.79 11.22
N GLU A 454 17.14 2.85 11.80
CA GLU A 454 16.63 1.90 12.78
C GLU A 454 15.67 0.91 12.09
N PRO A 455 15.62 -0.37 12.52
CA PRO A 455 16.41 -0.99 13.60
C PRO A 455 17.80 -1.50 13.16
N THR A 456 18.18 -1.30 11.89
CA THR A 456 19.39 -1.85 11.27
C THR A 456 20.68 -1.48 11.98
N ASN A 457 20.73 -0.29 12.60
CA ASN A 457 21.87 0.17 13.39
C ASN A 457 22.28 -0.75 14.55
N THR A 458 21.45 -1.72 14.92
CA THR A 458 21.76 -2.72 15.95
C THR A 458 22.47 -3.97 15.41
N ALA A 459 22.46 -4.21 14.09
CA ALA A 459 22.95 -5.45 13.49
C ALA A 459 24.43 -5.72 13.79
N ALA A 460 25.29 -4.71 13.64
CA ALA A 460 26.72 -4.83 13.91
C ALA A 460 27.00 -5.15 15.39
N TRP A 461 26.22 -4.59 16.31
CA TRP A 461 26.33 -4.90 17.74
C TRP A 461 26.03 -6.37 18.02
N TYR A 462 24.95 -6.93 17.47
CA TYR A 462 24.60 -8.35 17.69
C TYR A 462 25.71 -9.29 17.21
N VAL A 463 26.25 -9.05 16.02
CA VAL A 463 27.36 -9.85 15.48
C VAL A 463 28.58 -9.81 16.41
N ILE A 464 28.99 -8.63 16.90
CA ILE A 464 30.12 -8.51 17.84
C ILE A 464 29.80 -9.18 19.18
N GLN A 465 28.58 -8.98 19.68
CA GLN A 465 28.10 -9.51 20.96
C GLN A 465 28.08 -11.05 20.99
N HIS A 466 27.91 -11.68 19.83
CA HIS A 466 28.00 -13.13 19.64
C HIS A 466 29.43 -13.66 19.46
N ASN A 467 30.41 -12.77 19.29
CA ASN A 467 31.83 -13.09 19.17
C ASN A 467 32.58 -12.51 20.38
N PRO A 468 32.46 -13.11 21.58
CA PRO A 468 32.90 -12.50 22.84
C PRO A 468 34.39 -12.14 22.89
N ASP A 469 35.25 -12.89 22.20
CA ASP A 469 36.68 -12.61 22.09
C ASP A 469 37.00 -11.30 21.35
N LYS A 470 36.04 -10.78 20.57
CA LYS A 470 36.16 -9.52 19.85
C LYS A 470 35.61 -8.31 20.61
N ILE A 471 34.84 -8.52 21.67
CA ILE A 471 34.27 -7.44 22.48
C ILE A 471 35.37 -6.47 22.99
N PRO A 472 36.52 -6.92 23.54
CA PRO A 472 37.57 -6.00 23.99
C PRO A 472 38.10 -5.08 22.88
N THR A 473 38.13 -5.54 21.63
CA THR A 473 38.61 -4.77 20.47
C THR A 473 37.63 -3.65 20.09
N TYR A 474 36.32 -3.89 20.23
CA TYR A 474 35.28 -2.99 19.74
C TYR A 474 34.54 -2.20 20.82
N ILE A 475 34.77 -2.47 22.11
CA ILE A 475 34.03 -1.84 23.21
C ILE A 475 34.06 -0.30 23.15
N ASP A 476 35.21 0.30 22.84
CA ASP A 476 35.33 1.76 22.74
C ASP A 476 34.57 2.32 21.54
N THR A 477 34.52 1.57 20.43
CA THR A 477 33.72 1.92 19.25
C THR A 477 32.23 1.90 19.60
N ILE A 478 31.78 0.88 20.32
CA ILE A 478 30.40 0.71 20.78
C ILE A 478 30.00 1.78 21.79
N LYS A 479 30.87 2.10 22.76
CA LYS A 479 30.66 3.19 23.72
C LYS A 479 30.53 4.54 23.04
N LYS A 480 31.37 4.81 22.04
CA LYS A 480 31.27 6.02 21.22
C LYS A 480 29.94 6.07 20.48
N ALA A 481 29.55 4.98 19.80
CA ALA A 481 28.28 4.91 19.07
C ALA A 481 27.07 5.16 19.98
N GLY A 482 27.06 4.60 21.20
CA GLY A 482 25.99 4.87 22.16
C GLY A 482 25.96 6.31 22.65
N LYS A 483 27.13 6.90 22.92
CA LYS A 483 27.24 8.31 23.32
C LYS A 483 26.74 9.27 22.23
N ASP A 484 27.03 8.94 20.97
CA ASP A 484 26.63 9.74 19.80
C ASP A 484 25.15 9.50 19.42
N GLY A 485 24.41 8.64 20.13
CA GLY A 485 23.01 8.31 19.84
C GLY A 485 22.81 7.41 18.61
N GLU A 486 23.89 6.83 18.10
CA GLU A 486 23.92 5.97 16.92
C GLU A 486 23.47 4.53 17.22
N LEU A 487 23.57 4.12 18.48
CA LEU A 487 23.18 2.82 19.02
C LEU A 487 22.42 3.02 20.35
N PRO A 488 21.31 2.30 20.62
CA PRO A 488 20.65 2.37 21.92
C PRO A 488 21.62 2.09 23.07
N TYR A 489 21.70 3.01 24.04
CA TYR A 489 22.69 2.95 25.11
C TYR A 489 22.58 1.67 25.97
N ARG A 490 21.38 1.11 26.11
CA ARG A 490 21.15 -0.20 26.76
C ARG A 490 22.00 -1.32 26.15
N LEU A 491 22.29 -1.29 24.84
CA LEU A 491 23.12 -2.29 24.17
C LEU A 491 24.60 -2.09 24.54
N VAL A 492 25.05 -0.84 24.71
CA VAL A 492 26.39 -0.54 25.25
C VAL A 492 26.52 -1.11 26.66
N ALA A 493 25.56 -0.81 27.53
CA ALA A 493 25.52 -1.32 28.90
C ALA A 493 25.58 -2.85 28.97
N MET A 494 24.81 -3.55 28.11
CA MET A 494 24.84 -5.01 28.02
C MET A 494 26.21 -5.57 27.62
N MET A 495 26.88 -4.94 26.65
CA MET A 495 28.20 -5.39 26.18
C MET A 495 29.30 -5.09 27.22
N GLU A 496 29.20 -3.97 27.92
CA GLU A 496 30.13 -3.60 28.98
C GLU A 496 30.06 -4.55 30.17
N ASP A 497 28.86 -4.84 30.66
CA ASP A 497 28.66 -5.83 31.72
C ASP A 497 29.16 -7.23 31.32
N ARG A 498 28.96 -7.63 30.05
CA ARG A 498 29.50 -8.89 29.51
C ARG A 498 31.03 -8.94 29.56
N LEU A 499 31.69 -7.84 29.18
CA LEU A 499 33.14 -7.71 29.25
C LEU A 499 33.63 -7.71 30.71
N LEU A 500 32.91 -7.09 31.63
CA LEU A 500 33.25 -7.11 33.06
C LEU A 500 33.12 -8.51 33.64
N MET A 501 32.02 -9.20 33.37
CA MET A 501 31.80 -10.59 33.81
C MET A 501 32.84 -11.55 33.22
N SER A 502 33.19 -11.43 31.93
CA SER A 502 34.20 -12.29 31.31
C SER A 502 35.58 -12.11 31.97
N ASN A 503 35.90 -10.88 32.37
CA ASN A 503 37.11 -10.53 33.11
C ASN A 503 37.02 -10.79 34.62
N GLY A 504 35.93 -11.39 35.12
CA GLY A 504 35.75 -11.69 36.54
C GLY A 504 35.62 -10.45 37.43
N LYS A 505 35.08 -9.36 36.89
CA LYS A 505 34.84 -8.10 37.61
C LYS A 505 33.34 -7.91 37.90
N PRO A 506 32.96 -7.10 38.91
CA PRO A 506 31.57 -6.73 39.10
C PRO A 506 31.04 -5.94 37.90
N GLN A 507 29.78 -6.17 37.54
CA GLN A 507 29.09 -5.47 36.46
C GLN A 507 28.50 -4.13 36.94
N ILE A 508 28.05 -3.29 36.01
CA ILE A 508 27.56 -1.93 36.30
C ILE A 508 26.03 -1.88 36.26
N TYR A 509 25.40 -2.54 35.28
CA TYR A 509 23.97 -2.41 34.99
C TYR A 509 23.14 -3.66 35.35
N GLY A 510 23.80 -4.76 35.72
CA GLY A 510 23.10 -5.98 36.13
C GLY A 510 22.54 -6.79 34.97
N THR A 511 23.17 -6.73 33.79
CA THR A 511 22.63 -7.36 32.57
C THR A 511 23.11 -8.79 32.32
N GLN A 512 24.10 -9.28 33.07
CA GLN A 512 24.56 -10.66 32.98
C GLN A 512 24.08 -11.47 34.20
N GLY A 513 23.45 -12.60 33.93
CA GLY A 513 23.15 -13.63 34.92
C GLY A 513 23.99 -14.89 34.67
N ALA A 514 24.03 -15.77 35.66
CA ALA A 514 24.70 -17.05 35.57
C ALA A 514 23.88 -18.16 36.23
N THR A 515 23.90 -19.32 35.58
CA THR A 515 23.40 -20.59 36.10
C THR A 515 24.59 -21.53 36.25
N TYR A 516 24.94 -21.89 37.47
CA TYR A 516 26.04 -22.82 37.75
C TYR A 516 25.55 -24.04 38.51
N PRO A 517 26.15 -25.23 38.30
CA PRO A 517 25.78 -26.43 39.04
C PRO A 517 25.90 -26.23 40.55
N ASN A 518 24.87 -26.66 41.30
CA ASN A 518 24.80 -26.58 42.77
C ASN A 518 24.74 -25.15 43.35
N MET A 519 24.39 -24.15 42.55
CA MET A 519 24.10 -22.79 43.01
C MET A 519 22.74 -22.36 42.43
N ALA A 520 21.93 -21.64 43.21
CA ALA A 520 20.72 -21.02 42.68
C ALA A 520 21.10 -20.02 41.59
N ASP A 521 20.24 -19.85 40.59
CA ASP A 521 20.43 -18.83 39.57
C ASP A 521 20.66 -17.46 40.20
N PHE A 522 21.55 -16.67 39.62
CA PHE A 522 21.89 -15.36 40.16
C PHE A 522 22.26 -14.36 39.07
N ILE A 523 22.09 -13.08 39.39
CA ILE A 523 22.64 -11.98 38.61
C ILE A 523 24.11 -11.79 39.04
N TRP A 524 25.02 -11.70 38.08
CA TRP A 524 26.45 -11.51 38.36
C TRP A 524 26.67 -10.28 39.29
N PRO A 525 27.61 -10.31 40.24
CA PRO A 525 27.80 -9.24 41.22
C PRO A 525 27.87 -7.85 40.60
N ILE A 526 27.14 -6.89 41.17
CA ILE A 526 27.03 -5.51 40.67
C ILE A 526 27.87 -4.61 41.57
N ALA A 527 28.69 -3.71 41.00
CA ALA A 527 29.61 -2.88 41.77
C ALA A 527 28.91 -2.00 42.83
N ASN A 528 27.76 -1.41 42.47
CA ASN A 528 26.90 -0.63 43.35
C ASN A 528 25.44 -1.05 43.11
N PRO A 529 24.91 -2.06 43.83
CA PRO A 529 23.56 -2.57 43.54
C PRO A 529 22.46 -1.58 43.93
N GLN A 530 22.68 -0.72 44.92
CA GLN A 530 21.66 0.16 45.49
C GLN A 530 21.08 1.19 44.51
N ASP A 531 21.89 1.68 43.58
CA ASP A 531 21.53 2.67 42.54
C ASP A 531 21.44 2.03 41.14
N VAL A 532 21.44 0.69 41.04
CA VAL A 532 21.43 0.00 39.74
C VAL A 532 20.18 0.32 38.93
N ASN A 533 19.02 0.42 39.57
CA ASN A 533 17.76 0.68 38.88
C ASN A 533 17.71 2.09 38.28
N GLU A 534 18.34 3.07 38.94
CA GLU A 534 18.50 4.42 38.37
C GLU A 534 19.42 4.40 37.16
N ARG A 535 20.56 3.70 37.23
CA ARG A 535 21.47 3.54 36.08
C ARG A 535 20.82 2.81 34.91
N ARG A 536 20.01 1.78 35.19
CA ARG A 536 19.26 1.01 34.19
C ARG A 536 18.23 1.89 33.49
N ALA A 537 17.46 2.66 34.24
CA ALA A 537 16.51 3.61 33.68
C ALA A 537 17.23 4.66 32.80
N ALA A 538 18.34 5.23 33.28
CA ALA A 538 19.15 6.18 32.51
C ALA A 538 19.74 5.59 31.23
N ALA A 539 20.09 4.30 31.22
CA ALA A 539 20.57 3.58 30.03
C ALA A 539 19.45 3.16 29.06
N GLY A 540 18.17 3.36 29.42
CA GLY A 540 17.02 3.03 28.58
C GLY A 540 16.53 1.59 28.69
N PHE A 541 16.78 0.92 29.83
CA PHE A 541 16.12 -0.34 30.15
C PHE A 541 14.70 -0.07 30.69
N PRO A 542 13.66 -0.78 30.20
CA PRO A 542 12.29 -0.61 30.69
C PRO A 542 12.06 -1.28 32.04
N GLN A 543 12.95 -2.18 32.46
CA GLN A 543 12.77 -3.05 33.62
C GLN A 543 13.81 -2.81 34.71
N THR A 544 13.36 -2.92 35.96
CA THR A 544 14.22 -3.01 37.16
C THR A 544 15.07 -4.29 37.14
N ILE A 545 16.05 -4.39 38.02
CA ILE A 545 16.90 -5.59 38.12
C ILE A 545 16.11 -6.81 38.60
N GLU A 546 15.13 -6.59 39.47
CA GLU A 546 14.24 -7.62 40.00
C GLU A 546 13.34 -8.19 38.89
N GLN A 547 12.73 -7.31 38.09
CA GLN A 547 11.94 -7.72 36.92
C GLN A 547 12.81 -8.44 35.89
N TYR A 548 14.01 -7.91 35.61
CA TYR A 548 14.93 -8.54 34.67
C TYR A 548 15.34 -9.95 35.09
N GLY A 549 15.63 -10.16 36.38
CA GLY A 549 15.95 -11.47 36.91
C GLY A 549 14.82 -12.48 36.70
N LYS A 550 13.56 -12.03 36.86
CA LYS A 550 12.38 -12.85 36.58
C LYS A 550 12.21 -13.16 35.09
N ASP A 551 12.51 -12.20 34.22
CA ASP A 551 12.50 -12.44 32.78
C ASP A 551 13.57 -13.46 32.35
N LEU A 552 14.72 -13.47 33.04
CA LEU A 552 15.84 -14.34 32.72
C LEU A 552 15.69 -15.76 33.30
N PHE A 553 15.20 -15.88 34.54
CA PHE A 553 15.21 -17.14 35.30
C PHE A 553 13.81 -17.65 35.69
N GLY A 554 12.74 -16.92 35.34
CA GLY A 554 11.36 -17.29 35.64
C GLY A 554 10.76 -16.52 36.83
N GLN A 555 9.43 -16.62 36.99
CA GLN A 555 8.67 -15.79 37.93
C GLN A 555 9.00 -16.02 39.41
N ASP A 556 9.53 -17.20 39.76
CA ASP A 556 9.94 -17.58 41.11
C ASP A 556 11.33 -17.01 41.49
N PHE A 557 12.01 -16.35 40.56
CA PHE A 557 13.31 -15.75 40.83
C PHE A 557 13.19 -14.56 41.78
N GLU A 558 14.01 -14.58 42.84
CA GLU A 558 14.23 -13.46 43.75
C GLU A 558 15.65 -12.93 43.58
N TYR A 559 15.77 -11.66 43.22
CA TYR A 559 17.07 -11.01 43.17
C TYR A 559 17.70 -10.97 44.57
N LYS A 560 18.91 -11.52 44.68
CA LYS A 560 19.74 -11.50 45.88
C LYS A 560 21.14 -11.07 45.52
N GLU A 561 21.69 -10.16 46.31
CA GLU A 561 23.08 -9.75 46.17
C GLU A 561 23.98 -10.93 46.56
N ILE A 562 24.96 -11.24 45.71
CA ILE A 562 26.01 -12.22 45.99
C ILE A 562 27.37 -11.56 45.85
N THR A 563 28.37 -12.07 46.57
CA THR A 563 29.72 -11.54 46.51
C THR A 563 30.46 -12.00 45.25
N LEU A 564 31.48 -11.22 44.84
CA LEU A 564 32.34 -11.60 43.72
C LEU A 564 33.09 -12.91 43.97
N ASP A 565 33.53 -13.15 45.20
CA ASP A 565 34.24 -14.37 45.56
C ASP A 565 33.35 -15.60 45.45
N GLU A 566 32.08 -15.52 45.88
CA GLU A 566 31.09 -16.60 45.70
C GLU A 566 30.83 -16.89 44.22
N ALA A 567 30.62 -15.86 43.42
CA ALA A 567 30.37 -15.99 41.98
C ALA A 567 31.57 -16.62 41.25
N LEU A 568 32.80 -16.19 41.58
CA LEU A 568 34.03 -16.72 41.01
C LEU A 568 34.31 -18.16 41.45
N ALA A 569 34.04 -18.49 42.72
CA ALA A 569 34.19 -19.85 43.23
C ALA A 569 33.25 -20.82 42.49
N ALA A 570 31.98 -20.45 42.30
CA ALA A 570 31.00 -21.24 41.55
C ALA A 570 31.42 -21.41 40.07
N LYS A 571 31.89 -20.34 39.42
CA LYS A 571 32.42 -20.40 38.05
C LYS A 571 33.62 -21.35 37.94
N GLN A 572 34.56 -21.29 38.87
CA GLN A 572 35.73 -22.19 38.89
C GLN A 572 35.33 -23.64 39.10
N GLN A 573 34.35 -23.92 39.96
CA GLN A 573 33.85 -25.28 40.19
C GLN A 573 33.22 -25.86 38.92
N MET A 574 32.40 -25.08 38.22
CA MET A 574 31.84 -25.48 36.92
C MET A 574 32.93 -25.81 35.90
N LEU A 575 33.96 -24.95 35.77
CA LEU A 575 35.06 -25.17 34.84
C LEU A 575 35.86 -26.45 35.16
N LYS A 576 36.09 -26.74 36.45
CA LYS A 576 36.74 -27.99 36.89
C LYS A 576 35.87 -29.22 36.62
N GLY A 577 34.55 -29.11 36.81
CA GLY A 577 33.59 -30.17 36.50
C GLY A 577 33.59 -30.53 35.01
N ASN A 578 33.55 -29.52 34.14
CA ASN A 578 33.56 -29.71 32.69
C ASN A 578 34.89 -30.30 32.17
N ALA A 579 36.01 -29.95 32.81
CA ALA A 579 37.33 -30.50 32.48
C ALA A 579 37.53 -31.94 32.96
N ALA A 580 36.70 -32.44 33.88
CA ALA A 580 36.73 -33.83 34.35
C ALA A 580 35.75 -34.75 33.58
N SER A 581 34.84 -34.18 32.79
CA SER A 581 33.84 -34.88 31.99
C SER A 581 34.14 -34.91 30.48
N ASN A 582 35.17 -34.19 30.03
CA ASN A 582 35.79 -34.30 28.70
C ASN A 582 37.08 -35.11 28.82
#